data_AF-A0A1I5CYT6-F1
#
_entry.id   AF-A0A1I5CYT6-F1
#
_cell.length_a   1.000
_cell.length_b   1.000
_cell.length_c   1.000
_cell.angle_alpha   90.00
_cell.angle_beta   90.00
_cell.angle_gamma   90.00
#
_symmetry.space_group_name_H-M   'P 1'
#
loop_
_entity.id
_entity.type
_entity.pdbx_description
1 polymer ?
#
loop_
_entity_poly.entity_id
_entity_poly.type
_entity_poly.pdbx_seq_one_letter_code
_entity_poly.pdbx_strand_id
1 'polypeptide(L)'
;MLKTGKRINSHRKFSEEFKRKLVDDFEKGVMSVPQMQKLYGVCNALIYRWIYKYSTYNEKNIRIVEMKDSQTHRLKELEEKVKELERTVGQKQIMIDYLEK
;
A
#
# COMPACT_ATOMS: atom_id res chain seq x y z
N MET A 1 -21.94 -45.23 2.68
CA MET A 1 -21.67 -44.32 3.81
C MET A 1 -20.78 -43.18 3.35
N LEU A 2 -21.33 -41.96 3.24
CA LEU A 2 -20.55 -40.77 2.87
C LEU A 2 -19.70 -40.35 4.07
N LYS A 3 -18.38 -40.30 3.89
CA LYS A 3 -17.43 -39.89 4.93
C LYS A 3 -17.70 -38.43 5.33
N THR A 4 -18.31 -38.22 6.49
CA THR A 4 -18.52 -36.90 7.11
C THR A 4 -17.26 -36.49 7.88
N GLY A 5 -16.35 -35.81 7.20
CA GLY A 5 -15.14 -35.23 7.78
C GLY A 5 -14.64 -34.04 6.97
N LYS A 6 -14.03 -33.06 7.63
CA LYS A 6 -13.47 -31.85 6.99
C LYS A 6 -12.32 -32.25 6.07
N ARG A 7 -12.51 -32.17 4.75
CA ARG A 7 -11.46 -32.48 3.77
C ARG A 7 -10.46 -31.32 3.72
N ILE A 8 -9.17 -31.65 3.64
CA ILE A 8 -8.12 -30.65 3.43
C ILE A 8 -8.35 -30.03 2.05
N ASN A 9 -8.36 -28.70 1.97
CA ASN A 9 -8.45 -28.00 0.69
C ASN A 9 -7.22 -28.32 -0.15
N SER A 10 -7.45 -28.71 -1.40
CA SER A 10 -6.38 -28.93 -2.37
C SER A 10 -5.65 -27.61 -2.60
N HIS A 11 -4.32 -27.62 -2.44
CA HIS A 11 -3.50 -26.45 -2.68
C HIS A 11 -3.30 -26.28 -4.18
N ARG A 12 -3.70 -25.13 -4.73
CA ARG A 12 -3.47 -24.78 -6.14
C ARG A 12 -1.97 -24.76 -6.42
N LYS A 13 -1.51 -25.62 -7.33
CA LYS A 13 -0.12 -25.63 -7.82
C LYS A 13 -0.06 -24.92 -9.18
N PHE A 14 0.85 -23.97 -9.29
CA PHE A 14 1.14 -23.28 -10.56
C PHE A 14 2.38 -23.91 -11.20
N SER A 15 2.33 -24.13 -12.51
CA SER A 15 3.49 -24.60 -13.29
C SER A 15 4.62 -23.57 -13.25
N GLU A 16 5.84 -24.01 -13.51
CA GLU A 16 6.98 -23.10 -13.53
C GLU A 16 6.91 -22.12 -14.70
N GLU A 17 6.47 -22.59 -15.88
CA GLU A 17 6.25 -21.75 -17.06
C GLU A 17 5.29 -20.59 -16.77
N PHE A 18 4.17 -20.89 -16.09
CA PHE A 18 3.21 -19.86 -15.71
C PHE A 18 3.83 -18.81 -14.80
N LYS A 19 4.63 -19.23 -13.82
CA LYS A 19 5.31 -18.31 -12.90
C LYS A 19 6.31 -17.42 -13.63
N ARG A 20 7.09 -17.99 -14.55
CA ARG A 20 8.08 -17.25 -15.35
C ARG A 20 7.42 -16.24 -16.27
N LYS A 21 6.33 -16.62 -16.95
CA LYS A 21 5.53 -15.70 -17.77
C LYS A 21 5.02 -14.50 -16.96
N LEU A 22 4.50 -14.76 -15.75
CA LEU A 22 4.00 -13.71 -14.87
C LEU A 22 5.09 -12.73 -14.44
N VAL A 23 6.32 -13.22 -14.23
CA VAL A 23 7.46 -12.38 -13.88
C VAL A 23 7.93 -11.56 -15.09
N ASP A 24 7.95 -12.16 -16.29
CA ASP A 24 8.28 -11.46 -17.55
C ASP A 24 7.28 -10.34 -17.87
N ASP A 25 5.96 -10.61 -17.71
CA ASP A 25 4.91 -9.59 -17.87
C ASP A 25 5.07 -8.42 -16.87
N PHE A 26 5.57 -8.71 -15.66
CA PHE A 26 5.85 -7.71 -14.64
C PHE A 26 7.10 -6.89 -15.00
N GLU A 27 8.18 -7.54 -15.40
CA GLU A 27 9.44 -6.87 -15.79
C GLU A 27 9.27 -5.98 -17.02
N LYS A 28 8.44 -6.40 -17.98
CA LYS A 28 8.08 -5.60 -19.16
C LYS A 28 7.10 -4.45 -18.84
N GLY A 29 6.58 -4.38 -17.62
CA GLY A 29 5.61 -3.36 -17.22
C GLY A 29 4.23 -3.53 -17.85
N VAL A 30 3.92 -4.70 -18.44
CA VAL A 30 2.62 -4.98 -19.09
C VAL A 30 1.50 -4.99 -18.05
N MET A 31 1.76 -5.52 -16.85
CA MET A 31 0.81 -5.55 -15.75
C MET A 31 1.48 -5.27 -14.42
N SER A 32 0.76 -4.57 -13.53
CA SER A 32 1.14 -4.42 -12.12
C SER A 32 0.71 -5.64 -11.29
N VAL A 33 1.37 -5.85 -10.15
CA VAL A 33 1.05 -6.94 -9.22
C VAL A 33 -0.44 -6.96 -8.78
N PRO A 34 -1.08 -5.81 -8.45
CA PRO A 34 -2.51 -5.82 -8.13
C PRO A 34 -3.42 -6.22 -9.29
N GLN A 35 -3.06 -5.88 -10.54
CA GLN A 35 -3.80 -6.30 -11.73
C GLN A 35 -3.66 -7.81 -11.95
N MET A 36 -2.44 -8.34 -11.81
CA MET A 36 -2.18 -9.78 -11.88
C MET A 36 -2.94 -10.58 -10.83
N GLN A 37 -3.06 -10.04 -9.60
CA GLN A 37 -3.87 -10.66 -8.55
C GLN A 37 -5.34 -10.76 -8.96
N LYS A 38 -5.92 -9.67 -9.48
CA LYS A 38 -7.32 -9.66 -9.93
C LYS A 38 -7.56 -10.59 -11.10
N LEU A 39 -6.64 -10.64 -12.06
CA LEU A 39 -6.80 -11.43 -13.29
C LEU A 39 -6.63 -12.94 -13.06
N TYR A 40 -5.60 -13.34 -12.31
CA TYR A 40 -5.24 -14.75 -12.16
C TYR A 40 -5.69 -15.38 -10.82
N GLY A 41 -6.21 -14.55 -9.90
CA GLY A 41 -6.60 -14.97 -8.55
C GLY A 41 -5.40 -15.42 -7.71
N VAL A 42 -4.23 -14.82 -7.94
CA VAL A 42 -2.99 -15.14 -7.23
C VAL A 42 -2.71 -14.05 -6.21
N CYS A 43 -2.50 -14.40 -4.95
CA CYS A 43 -2.20 -13.41 -3.91
C CYS A 43 -0.93 -12.62 -4.24
N ASN A 44 -0.95 -11.29 -4.04
CA ASN A 44 0.19 -10.39 -4.26
C ASN A 44 1.49 -10.91 -3.63
N ALA A 45 1.45 -11.41 -2.39
CA ALA A 45 2.62 -11.94 -1.70
C ALA A 45 3.29 -13.12 -2.43
N LEU A 46 2.50 -13.96 -3.11
CA LEU A 46 3.01 -15.09 -3.88
C LEU A 46 3.65 -14.61 -5.19
N ILE A 47 3.07 -13.59 -5.83
CA ILE A 47 3.60 -12.94 -7.03
C ILE A 47 4.96 -12.31 -6.73
N TYR A 48 5.08 -11.51 -5.66
CA TYR A 48 6.36 -10.95 -5.23
C TYR A 48 7.41 -12.03 -4.92
N ARG A 49 7.00 -13.16 -4.32
CA ARG A 49 7.91 -14.29 -4.09
C ARG A 49 8.45 -14.88 -5.39
N TRP A 50 7.64 -14.92 -6.46
CA TRP A 50 8.08 -15.36 -7.77
C TRP A 50 8.97 -14.32 -8.44
N ILE A 51 8.63 -13.03 -8.35
CA ILE A 51 9.48 -11.94 -8.84
C ILE A 51 10.87 -12.05 -8.21
N TYR A 52 10.99 -12.12 -6.88
CA TYR A 52 12.29 -12.26 -6.21
C TYR A 52 13.04 -13.57 -6.53
N LYS A 53 12.36 -14.60 -7.03
CA LYS A 53 12.96 -15.91 -7.34
C LYS A 53 13.39 -16.04 -8.80
N TYR A 54 12.61 -15.47 -9.72
CA TYR A 54 12.77 -15.68 -11.16
C TYR A 54 13.17 -14.41 -11.92
N SER A 55 13.07 -13.23 -11.30
CA SER A 55 13.52 -11.96 -11.90
C SER A 55 15.03 -11.93 -11.97
N THR A 56 15.56 -11.46 -13.09
CA THR A 56 17.00 -11.27 -13.29
C THR A 56 17.49 -9.93 -12.74
N TYR A 57 16.59 -8.96 -12.56
CA TYR A 57 16.92 -7.58 -12.19
C TYR A 57 16.43 -7.18 -10.79
N ASN A 58 15.35 -7.79 -10.30
CA ASN A 58 14.79 -7.47 -8.98
C ASN A 58 15.46 -8.34 -7.90
N GLU A 59 16.73 -8.04 -7.59
CA GLU A 59 17.29 -8.47 -6.31
C GLU A 59 16.42 -7.92 -5.17
N LYS A 60 16.33 -8.66 -4.05
CA LYS A 60 15.63 -8.21 -2.84
C LYS A 60 16.31 -6.96 -2.28
N ASN A 61 16.04 -5.80 -2.85
CA ASN A 61 16.38 -4.53 -2.25
C ASN A 61 15.36 -4.29 -1.14
N ILE A 62 15.73 -4.66 0.08
CA ILE A 62 14.98 -4.34 1.29
C ILE A 62 15.00 -2.82 1.42
N ARG A 63 13.98 -2.13 0.92
CA ARG A 63 13.74 -0.73 1.26
C ARG A 63 13.29 -0.70 2.71
N ILE A 64 14.22 -0.48 3.63
CA ILE A 64 13.90 -0.18 5.03
C ILE A 64 13.14 1.16 4.99
N VAL A 65 11.82 1.08 5.04
CA VAL A 65 10.97 2.25 5.27
C VAL A 65 11.07 2.50 6.77
N GLU A 66 12.08 3.24 7.20
CA GLU A 66 12.02 3.87 8.53
C GLU A 66 10.75 4.72 8.54
N MET A 67 9.78 4.34 9.38
CA MET A 67 8.70 5.24 9.74
C MET A 67 9.37 6.46 10.35
N LYS A 68 9.54 7.53 9.56
CA LYS A 68 9.86 8.84 10.11
C LYS A 68 8.62 9.30 10.86
N ASP A 69 8.38 8.77 12.06
CA ASP A 69 7.34 9.23 12.98
C ASP A 69 7.41 10.75 13.13
N SER A 70 8.61 11.32 13.01
CA SER A 70 8.86 12.76 12.97
C SER A 70 8.12 13.53 11.87
N GLN A 71 7.89 12.98 10.68
CA GLN A 71 7.28 13.74 9.58
C GLN A 71 5.76 13.82 9.73
N THR A 72 5.11 12.70 10.02
CA THR A 72 3.67 12.65 10.31
C THR A 72 3.32 13.44 11.56
N HIS A 73 4.16 13.37 12.61
CA HIS A 73 3.98 14.17 13.82
C HIS A 73 4.13 15.67 13.56
N ARG A 74 5.18 16.08 12.83
CA ARG A 74 5.38 17.49 12.45
C ARG A 74 4.25 18.02 11.60
N LEU A 75 3.73 17.21 10.67
CA LEU A 75 2.62 17.60 9.82
C LEU A 75 1.35 17.85 10.66
N LYS A 76 1.07 16.96 11.61
CA LYS A 76 -0.05 17.12 12.54
C LYS A 76 0.11 18.33 13.46
N GLU A 77 1.29 18.56 14.03
CA GLU A 77 1.57 19.75 14.85
C GLU A 77 1.41 21.05 14.06
N LEU A 78 1.85 21.05 12.79
CA LEU A 78 1.70 22.21 11.91
C LEU A 78 0.22 22.47 11.60
N GLU A 79 -0.56 21.43 11.30
CA GLU A 79 -2.01 21.55 11.11
C GLU A 79 -2.73 22.10 12.34
N GLU A 80 -2.37 21.63 13.54
CA GLU A 80 -2.94 22.12 14.80
C GLU A 80 -2.60 23.62 15.03
N LYS A 81 -1.36 24.03 14.75
CA LYS A 81 -0.96 25.45 14.84
C LYS A 81 -1.70 26.33 13.85
N VAL A 82 -1.86 25.88 12.60
CA VAL A 82 -2.60 26.65 11.58
C VAL A 82 -4.03 26.88 12.05
N LYS A 83 -4.70 25.84 12.56
CA LYS A 83 -6.08 25.93 13.07
C LYS A 83 -6.22 26.91 14.24
N GLU A 84 -5.26 26.93 15.16
CA GLU A 84 -5.26 27.85 16.29
C GLU A 84 -5.08 29.31 15.83
N LEU A 85 -4.16 29.53 14.90
CA LEU A 85 -3.92 30.85 14.32
C LEU A 85 -5.14 31.37 13.58
N GLU A 86 -5.76 30.55 12.73
CA GLU A 86 -7.00 30.90 12.03
C GLU A 86 -8.12 31.28 13.00
N ARG A 87 -8.29 30.52 14.09
CA ARG A 87 -9.28 30.82 15.13
C ARG A 87 -9.00 32.16 15.80
N THR A 88 -7.74 32.42 16.14
CA THR A 88 -7.33 33.66 16.80
C THR A 88 -7.53 34.88 15.90
N VAL A 89 -7.20 34.75 14.62
CA VAL A 89 -7.43 35.79 13.61
C VAL A 89 -8.92 36.08 13.48
N GLY A 90 -9.76 35.05 13.36
CA GLY A 90 -11.21 35.22 13.28
C GLY A 90 -11.80 35.92 14.52
N GLN A 91 -11.35 35.56 15.73
CA GLN A 91 -11.78 36.23 16.96
C GLN A 91 -11.38 37.71 17.01
N LYS A 92 -10.15 38.03 16.58
CA LYS A 92 -9.67 39.42 16.49
C LYS A 92 -10.48 40.23 15.47
N GLN A 93 -10.81 39.64 14.32
CA GLN A 93 -11.61 40.32 13.30
C GLN A 93 -13.00 40.67 13.83
N ILE A 94 -13.68 39.74 14.49
CA ILE A 94 -15.01 39.99 15.10
C ILE A 94 -14.96 41.14 16.11
N MET A 95 -13.89 41.23 16.91
CA MET A 95 -13.73 42.31 17.90
C MET A 95 -13.52 43.67 17.22
N ILE A 96 -12.72 43.72 16.16
CA ILE A 96 -12.50 44.95 15.38
C ILE A 96 -13.82 45.40 14.75
N ASP A 97 -14.53 44.50 14.08
CA ASP A 97 -15.81 44.79 13.42
C ASP A 97 -16.89 45.27 14.41
N TYR A 98 -16.82 44.84 15.68
CA TYR A 98 -17.72 45.29 16.74
C TYR A 98 -17.38 46.70 17.25
N LEU A 99 -16.09 47.05 17.33
CA LEU A 99 -15.62 48.35 17.84
C LEU A 99 -15.62 49.46 16.79
N GLU A 100 -15.60 49.11 15.50
CA GLU A 100 -15.72 50.06 14.38
C GLU A 100 -17.17 50.43 14.04
N LYS A 101 -18.14 49.96 14.83
CA LYS A 101 -19.58 50.30 14.75
C LYS A 101 -19.99 51.33 15.78
#